data_AF-C7Z8T6-F1
#
_entry.id   AF-C7Z8T6-F1
#
_cell.length_a   1.000
_cell.length_b   1.000
_cell.length_c   1.000
_cell.angle_alpha   90.00
_cell.angle_beta   90.00
_cell.angle_gamma   90.00
#
_symmetry.space_group_name_H-M   'P 1'
#
loop_
_entity.id
_entity.type
_entity.pdbx_description
1 polymer ?
#
loop_
_entity_poly.entity_id
_entity_poly.type
_entity_poly.pdbx_seq_one_letter_code
_entity_poly.pdbx_strand_id
1 'polypeptide(L)'
;MASTMEDSEVAHFDIIWWDLLPYMGIWMPNTVAVFENFENANFFGRFNTWHSAKEIREAIEVTPSVDHSFCLFLDSTILVFSATREDHFRHMNQVGFMLQDLFMGHDRLNCVCFAPTTIRAGCTIEPLGRAFIVIDVGAYIRSNGLRYTSEEN
;
A
#
# COMPACT_ATOMS: atom_id res chain seq x y z
N MET A 1 -7.19 39.58 -29.19
CA MET A 1 -7.10 39.75 -27.71
C MET A 1 -8.48 39.46 -27.17
N ALA A 2 -8.78 38.47 -26.34
CA ALA A 2 -7.95 37.68 -25.43
C ALA A 2 -8.28 36.18 -25.55
N SER A 3 -7.26 35.39 -25.23
CA SER A 3 -7.22 33.93 -25.15
C SER A 3 -8.00 33.43 -23.92
N THR A 4 -8.91 32.49 -24.09
CA THR A 4 -9.45 31.66 -23.00
C THR A 4 -8.64 30.37 -22.97
N MET A 5 -7.53 30.40 -22.21
CA MET A 5 -6.89 29.19 -21.71
C MET A 5 -7.69 28.73 -20.50
N GLU A 6 -8.55 27.74 -20.70
CA GLU A 6 -8.92 26.81 -19.64
C GLU A 6 -7.89 25.68 -19.66
N ASP A 7 -6.67 26.00 -19.20
CA ASP A 7 -5.74 24.98 -18.75
C ASP A 7 -6.23 24.52 -17.38
N SER A 8 -7.05 23.47 -17.39
CA SER A 8 -7.33 22.67 -16.20
C SER A 8 -6.03 22.01 -15.76
N GLU A 9 -5.26 22.69 -14.93
CA GLU A 9 -4.20 22.10 -14.13
C GLU A 9 -4.81 20.97 -13.28
N VAL A 10 -4.68 19.74 -13.76
CA VAL A 10 -4.74 18.56 -12.92
C VAL A 10 -3.52 18.66 -12.02
N ALA A 11 -3.69 19.29 -10.86
CA ALA A 11 -2.70 19.24 -9.80
C ALA A 11 -2.45 17.75 -9.50
N HIS A 12 -1.30 17.25 -9.95
CA HIS A 12 -0.72 16.02 -9.44
C HIS A 12 -0.45 16.26 -7.95
N PHE A 13 -1.46 15.99 -7.12
CA PHE A 13 -1.28 15.92 -5.69
C PHE A 13 -0.48 14.65 -5.42
N ASP A 14 0.82 14.82 -5.20
CA ASP A 14 1.70 13.77 -4.74
C ASP A 14 1.15 13.17 -3.44
N ILE A 15 1.17 11.84 -3.33
CA ILE A 15 0.77 11.18 -2.09
C ILE A 15 1.85 11.42 -1.05
N ILE A 16 1.44 12.06 0.05
CA ILE A 16 2.35 12.40 1.13
C ILE A 16 2.44 11.19 2.05
N TRP A 17 3.62 10.59 2.08
CA TRP A 17 4.01 9.54 3.02
C TRP A 17 4.86 10.13 4.14
N TRP A 18 4.45 9.90 5.39
CA TRP A 18 5.28 10.17 6.56
C TRP A 18 5.62 8.84 7.25
N ASP A 19 6.85 8.36 7.04
CA ASP A 19 7.37 7.19 7.77
C ASP A 19 7.72 7.61 9.20
N LEU A 20 6.84 7.28 10.15
CA LEU A 20 7.01 7.64 11.56
C LEU A 20 7.90 6.64 12.30
N LEU A 21 7.73 5.35 11.97
CA LEU A 21 8.50 4.22 12.50
C LEU A 21 8.70 3.18 11.38
N PRO A 22 9.63 2.20 11.52
CA PRO A 22 9.87 1.18 10.50
C PRO A 22 8.65 0.33 10.11
N TYR A 23 7.58 0.41 10.88
CA TYR A 23 6.35 -0.36 10.71
C TYR A 23 5.10 0.54 10.76
N MET A 24 5.24 1.86 10.80
CA MET A 24 4.11 2.79 10.90
C MET A 24 4.34 4.02 10.01
N GLY A 25 3.33 4.35 9.22
CA GLY A 25 3.34 5.56 8.41
C GLY A 25 1.96 6.21 8.30
N ILE A 26 1.94 7.45 7.83
CA ILE A 26 0.71 8.15 7.46
C ILE A 26 0.57 8.09 5.94
N TRP A 27 -0.57 7.57 5.48
CA TRP A 27 -0.99 7.60 4.09
C TRP A 27 -2.06 8.66 3.89
N MET A 28 -1.83 9.60 2.97
CA MET A 28 -2.82 10.59 2.58
C MET A 28 -3.27 10.35 1.14
N PRO A 29 -4.50 9.88 0.90
CA PRO A 29 -5.08 9.81 -0.44
C PRO A 29 -5.05 11.19 -1.10
N ASN A 30 -4.61 11.23 -2.36
CA ASN A 30 -4.53 12.48 -3.11
C ASN A 30 -5.87 12.93 -3.71
N THR A 31 -6.88 12.04 -3.73
CA THR A 31 -8.24 12.36 -4.16
C THR A 31 -9.27 11.72 -3.25
N VAL A 32 -10.48 12.31 -3.22
CA VAL A 32 -11.63 11.76 -2.50
C VAL A 32 -12.01 10.37 -3.01
N ALA A 33 -11.89 10.13 -4.32
CA ALA A 33 -12.17 8.83 -4.91
C ALA A 33 -11.26 7.72 -4.37
N VAL A 34 -9.97 8.01 -4.14
CA VAL A 34 -9.04 7.03 -3.56
C VAL A 34 -9.40 6.71 -2.11
N PHE A 35 -9.80 7.73 -1.35
CA PHE A 35 -10.29 7.55 0.02
C PHE A 35 -11.55 6.67 0.05
N GLU A 36 -12.55 6.99 -0.78
CA GLU A 36 -13.79 6.22 -0.90
C GLU A 36 -13.54 4.79 -1.40
N ASN A 37 -12.62 4.60 -2.35
CA ASN A 37 -12.25 3.25 -2.83
C ASN A 37 -11.68 2.39 -1.71
N PHE A 38 -10.83 2.98 -0.86
CA PHE A 38 -10.26 2.30 0.28
C PHE A 38 -11.33 1.95 1.32
N GLU A 39 -12.21 2.90 1.67
CA GLU A 39 -13.30 2.65 2.63
C GLU A 39 -14.30 1.58 2.15
N ASN A 40 -14.55 1.53 0.84
CA ASN A 40 -15.44 0.54 0.23
C ASN A 40 -14.76 -0.80 -0.09
N ALA A 41 -13.48 -0.98 0.24
CA ALA A 41 -12.75 -2.19 -0.07
C ALA A 41 -13.21 -3.37 0.81
N ASN A 42 -13.53 -4.49 0.16
CA ASN A 42 -13.92 -5.74 0.82
C ASN A 42 -12.86 -6.83 0.69
N PHE A 43 -11.85 -6.60 -0.15
CA PHE A 43 -10.79 -7.54 -0.44
C PHE A 43 -9.45 -6.84 -0.30
N PHE A 44 -8.59 -7.43 0.52
CA PHE A 44 -7.26 -6.95 0.82
C PHE A 44 -6.23 -8.02 0.47
N GLY A 45 -5.09 -7.58 -0.01
CA GLY A 45 -3.97 -8.41 -0.39
C GLY A 45 -2.67 -7.75 0.01
N ARG A 46 -1.61 -8.54 0.13
CA ARG A 46 -0.33 -8.07 0.62
C ARG A 46 0.81 -8.76 -0.11
N PHE A 47 1.78 -7.96 -0.54
CA PHE A 47 3.10 -8.42 -0.97
C PHE A 47 4.15 -7.95 0.03
N ASN A 48 4.99 -8.86 0.49
CA ASN A 48 6.22 -8.52 1.20
C ASN A 48 7.37 -8.57 0.21
N THR A 49 7.95 -7.43 -0.08
CA THR A 49 9.10 -7.32 -0.97
C THR A 49 10.41 -7.35 -0.17
N TRP A 50 11.53 -7.55 -0.85
CA TRP A 50 12.87 -7.35 -0.30
C TRP A 50 13.44 -5.95 -0.61
N HIS A 51 12.57 -5.04 -1.04
CA HIS A 51 12.94 -3.72 -1.52
C HIS A 51 12.53 -2.64 -0.54
N SER A 52 13.27 -1.54 -0.54
CA SER A 52 12.96 -0.36 0.25
C SER A 52 11.70 0.35 -0.24
N ALA A 53 11.08 1.14 0.64
CA ALA A 53 9.96 2.01 0.28
C ALA A 53 10.28 2.94 -0.91
N LYS A 54 11.55 3.36 -1.05
CA LYS A 54 11.99 4.19 -2.18
C LYS A 54 11.94 3.41 -3.49
N GLU A 55 12.48 2.20 -3.55
CA GLU A 55 12.44 1.35 -4.75
C GLU A 55 11.00 0.99 -5.13
N ILE A 56 10.14 0.70 -4.14
CA ILE A 56 8.72 0.44 -4.38
C ILE A 56 8.02 1.68 -4.96
N ARG A 57 8.31 2.88 -4.42
CA ARG A 57 7.77 4.13 -4.94
C ARG A 57 8.16 4.33 -6.40
N GLU A 58 9.44 4.21 -6.71
CA GLU A 58 9.97 4.34 -8.08
C GLU A 58 9.32 3.31 -9.02
N ALA A 59 9.13 2.07 -8.57
CA ALA A 59 8.45 1.03 -9.33
C ALA A 59 6.99 1.36 -9.68
N ILE A 60 6.24 1.92 -8.73
CA ILE A 60 4.85 2.35 -8.94
C ILE A 60 4.81 3.55 -9.90
N GLU A 61 5.70 4.53 -9.72
CA GLU A 61 5.77 5.73 -10.58
C GLU A 61 6.03 5.40 -12.06
N VAL A 62 6.84 4.36 -12.34
CA VAL A 62 7.16 3.95 -13.71
C VAL A 62 6.20 2.89 -14.29
N THR A 63 5.21 2.44 -13.52
CA THR A 63 4.28 1.37 -13.94
C THR A 63 2.85 1.89 -14.06
N PRO A 64 2.38 2.31 -15.25
CA PRO A 64 1.09 2.99 -15.42
C PRO A 64 -0.14 2.18 -15.00
N SER A 65 -0.02 0.85 -14.92
CA SER A 65 -1.11 -0.03 -14.52
C SER A 65 -1.22 -0.21 -13.01
N VAL A 66 -0.27 0.32 -12.23
CA VAL A 66 -0.23 0.28 -10.77
C VAL A 66 -0.21 1.69 -10.24
N ASP A 67 -1.24 2.06 -9.49
CA ASP A 67 -1.32 3.35 -8.85
C ASP A 67 -1.97 3.25 -7.48
N HIS A 68 -2.02 4.40 -6.82
CA HIS A 68 -2.50 4.49 -5.45
C HIS A 68 -4.02 4.42 -5.28
N SER A 69 -4.78 4.30 -6.37
CA SER A 69 -6.23 4.13 -6.32
C SER A 69 -6.67 2.76 -5.80
N PHE A 70 -5.75 1.79 -5.80
CA PHE A 70 -6.03 0.44 -5.33
C PHE A 70 -4.87 -0.18 -4.54
N CYS A 71 -3.75 0.51 -4.35
CA CYS A 71 -2.67 0.04 -3.51
C CYS A 71 -1.98 1.15 -2.73
N LEU A 72 -1.33 0.76 -1.65
CA LEU A 72 -0.45 1.60 -0.84
C LEU A 72 0.77 0.78 -0.44
N PHE A 73 1.85 1.44 -0.01
CA PHE A 73 3.04 0.74 0.46
C PHE A 73 3.55 1.36 1.76
N LEU A 74 4.16 0.52 2.60
CA LEU A 74 4.80 0.93 3.84
C LEU A 74 6.05 0.07 4.04
N ASP A 75 7.20 0.72 4.16
CA ASP A 75 8.51 0.04 4.19
C ASP A 75 8.65 -0.93 2.99
N SER A 76 8.80 -2.23 3.23
CA SER A 76 8.94 -3.25 2.19
C SER A 76 7.61 -3.93 1.80
N THR A 77 6.48 -3.47 2.35
CA THR A 77 5.16 -4.07 2.17
C THR A 77 4.32 -3.25 1.19
N ILE A 78 3.67 -3.94 0.24
CA ILE A 78 2.62 -3.37 -0.61
C ILE A 78 1.28 -3.97 -0.18
N LEU A 79 0.32 -3.12 0.16
CA LEU A 79 -1.06 -3.49 0.45
C LEU A 79 -1.94 -3.16 -0.76
N VAL A 80 -2.71 -4.13 -1.21
CA VAL A 80 -3.67 -4.00 -2.31
C VAL A 80 -5.09 -4.06 -1.74
N PHE A 81 -5.98 -3.21 -2.21
CA PHE A 81 -7.36 -3.13 -1.76
C PHE A 81 -8.32 -2.97 -2.95
N SER A 82 -9.46 -3.66 -2.89
CA SER A 82 -10.48 -3.61 -3.95
C SER A 82 -11.88 -3.86 -3.39
N ALA A 83 -12.89 -3.27 -4.04
CA ALA A 83 -14.29 -3.43 -3.67
C ALA A 83 -14.86 -4.81 -4.09
N THR A 84 -14.46 -5.31 -5.26
CA THR A 84 -14.94 -6.60 -5.83
C THR A 84 -13.82 -7.63 -5.92
N ARG A 85 -14.20 -8.90 -6.02
CA ARG A 85 -13.25 -10.02 -6.10
C ARG A 85 -12.50 -10.00 -7.44
N GLU A 86 -13.22 -9.70 -8.51
CA GLU A 86 -12.71 -9.63 -9.88
C GLU A 86 -11.68 -8.52 -10.02
N ASP A 87 -11.98 -7.33 -9.50
CA ASP A 87 -11.04 -6.22 -9.46
C ASP A 87 -9.84 -6.56 -8.57
N HIS A 88 -10.06 -7.23 -7.44
CA HIS A 88 -8.96 -7.65 -6.57
C HIS A 88 -7.99 -8.59 -7.28
N PHE A 89 -8.50 -9.58 -8.01
CA PHE A 89 -7.65 -10.47 -8.79
C PHE A 89 -6.85 -9.70 -9.85
N ARG A 90 -7.49 -8.77 -10.55
CA ARG A 90 -6.81 -7.91 -11.55
C ARG A 90 -5.71 -7.06 -10.89
N HIS A 91 -6.03 -6.38 -9.79
CA HIS A 91 -5.11 -5.50 -9.07
C HIS A 91 -3.90 -6.27 -8.49
N MET A 92 -4.13 -7.44 -7.89
CA MET A 92 -3.06 -8.31 -7.41
C MET A 92 -2.14 -8.76 -8.55
N ASN A 93 -2.70 -9.10 -9.72
CA ASN A 93 -1.89 -9.47 -10.88
C ASN A 93 -1.10 -8.27 -11.43
N GLN A 94 -1.68 -7.06 -11.46
CA GLN A 94 -0.96 -5.86 -11.90
C GLN A 94 0.27 -5.59 -11.03
N VAL A 95 0.12 -5.64 -9.70
CA VAL A 95 1.25 -5.52 -8.77
C VAL A 95 2.24 -6.68 -8.94
N GLY A 96 1.75 -7.90 -9.10
CA GLY A 96 2.60 -9.07 -9.34
C GLY A 96 3.44 -8.97 -10.62
N PHE A 97 2.85 -8.49 -11.72
CA PHE A 97 3.54 -8.27 -12.99
C PHE A 97 4.53 -7.12 -12.88
N MET A 98 4.18 -6.01 -12.22
CA MET A 98 5.13 -4.94 -11.92
C MET A 98 6.38 -5.48 -11.22
N LEU A 99 6.19 -6.25 -10.14
CA LEU A 99 7.31 -6.83 -9.40
C LEU A 99 8.15 -7.78 -10.28
N GLN A 100 7.50 -8.56 -11.13
CA GLN A 100 8.19 -9.47 -12.05
C GLN A 100 8.99 -8.74 -13.12
N ASP A 101 8.38 -7.76 -13.80
CA ASP A 101 8.96 -7.04 -14.94
C ASP A 101 10.14 -6.17 -14.51
N LEU A 102 10.11 -5.67 -13.28
CA LEU A 102 11.19 -4.89 -12.67
C LEU A 102 12.20 -5.75 -11.90
N PHE A 103 12.11 -7.08 -12.00
CA PHE A 103 12.97 -8.05 -11.29
C PHE A 103 12.99 -7.84 -9.76
N MET A 104 11.89 -7.34 -9.21
CA MET A 104 11.74 -7.10 -7.78
C MET A 104 11.28 -8.37 -7.05
N GLY A 105 12.11 -8.83 -6.12
CA GLY A 105 11.86 -10.00 -5.31
C GLY A 105 10.77 -9.75 -4.27
N HIS A 106 9.89 -10.74 -4.10
CA HIS A 106 8.90 -10.76 -3.03
C HIS A 106 8.77 -12.16 -2.43
N ASP A 107 8.40 -12.20 -1.15
CA ASP A 107 8.17 -13.41 -0.40
C ASP A 107 6.82 -14.02 -0.79
N ARG A 108 6.89 -15.07 -1.61
CA ARG A 108 5.71 -15.81 -2.07
C ARG A 108 5.00 -16.58 -0.96
N LEU A 109 5.71 -16.96 0.11
CA LEU A 109 5.12 -17.70 1.23
C LEU A 109 4.31 -16.79 2.15
N ASN A 110 4.72 -15.52 2.24
CA ASN A 110 4.04 -14.49 3.04
C ASN A 110 3.12 -13.58 2.21
N CYS A 111 2.82 -13.94 0.96
CA CYS A 111 1.84 -13.25 0.15
C CYS A 111 0.42 -13.58 0.65
N VAL A 112 -0.41 -12.54 0.80
CA VAL A 112 -1.81 -12.68 1.21
C VAL A 112 -2.70 -12.22 0.07
N CYS A 113 -3.73 -13.00 -0.25
CA CYS A 113 -4.73 -12.67 -1.26
C CYS A 113 -6.14 -12.82 -0.67
N PHE A 114 -7.07 -11.94 -1.07
CA PHE A 114 -8.49 -12.03 -0.71
C PHE A 114 -8.76 -12.05 0.81
N ALA A 115 -7.94 -11.37 1.60
CA ALA A 115 -8.25 -11.15 3.01
C ALA A 115 -9.48 -10.24 3.12
N PRO A 116 -10.45 -10.54 4.00
CA PRO A 116 -11.68 -9.74 4.12
C PRO A 116 -11.48 -8.45 4.94
N THR A 117 -10.29 -8.24 5.52
CA THR A 117 -9.96 -7.07 6.33
C THR A 117 -8.47 -6.76 6.20
N THR A 118 -8.09 -5.51 6.44
CA THR A 118 -6.70 -5.06 6.52
C THR A 118 -5.90 -5.86 7.55
N ILE A 119 -6.47 -6.13 8.72
CA ILE A 119 -5.80 -6.87 9.81
C ILE A 119 -5.45 -8.29 9.35
N ARG A 120 -6.36 -8.96 8.63
CA ARG A 120 -6.08 -10.29 8.04
C ARG A 120 -5.09 -10.24 6.88
N ALA A 121 -4.95 -9.10 6.22
CA ALA A 121 -3.85 -8.84 5.30
C ALA A 121 -2.54 -8.46 6.03
N GLY A 122 -2.53 -8.38 7.36
CA GLY A 122 -1.35 -8.10 8.17
C GLY A 122 -1.06 -6.61 8.41
N CYS A 123 -2.03 -5.73 8.16
CA CYS A 123 -1.91 -4.30 8.42
C CYS A 123 -3.08 -3.81 9.29
N THR A 124 -2.81 -2.93 10.25
CA THR A 124 -3.87 -2.14 10.92
C THR A 124 -3.93 -0.78 10.27
N ILE A 125 -5.14 -0.32 9.95
CA ILE A 125 -5.35 0.99 9.34
C ILE A 125 -6.40 1.75 10.14
N GLU A 126 -6.05 2.95 10.59
CA GLU A 126 -6.90 3.80 11.41
C GLU A 126 -7.12 5.16 10.72
N PRO A 127 -8.36 5.65 10.62
CA PRO A 127 -8.63 6.96 10.03
C PRO A 127 -8.11 8.09 10.93
N LEU A 128 -7.44 9.07 10.32
CA LEU A 128 -6.96 10.30 10.94
C LEU A 128 -7.41 11.48 10.08
N GLY A 129 -8.68 11.88 10.23
CA GLY A 129 -9.28 12.93 9.42
C GLY A 129 -9.36 12.53 7.94
N ARG A 130 -8.53 13.15 7.09
CA ARG A 130 -8.41 12.84 5.64
C ARG A 130 -7.22 11.94 5.30
N ALA A 131 -6.53 11.44 6.32
CA ALA A 131 -5.40 10.53 6.18
C ALA A 131 -5.69 9.23 6.91
N PHE A 132 -4.82 8.24 6.72
CA PHE A 132 -4.86 6.97 7.42
C PHE A 132 -3.51 6.72 8.09
N ILE A 133 -3.54 6.29 9.34
CA ILE A 133 -2.37 5.69 9.99
C ILE A 133 -2.33 4.23 9.55
N VAL A 134 -1.22 3.82 8.94
CA VAL A 134 -0.99 2.46 8.47
C VAL A 134 0.09 1.83 9.35
N ILE A 135 -0.20 0.65 9.89
CA ILE A 135 0.71 -0.12 10.75
C ILE A 135 0.88 -1.51 10.15
N ASP A 136 2.09 -1.88 9.76
CA ASP A 136 2.40 -3.27 9.40
C ASP A 136 2.56 -4.10 10.67
N VAL A 137 1.57 -4.94 10.97
CA VAL A 137 1.51 -5.75 12.19
C VAL A 137 2.63 -6.80 12.20
N GLY A 138 2.97 -7.36 11.03
CA GLY A 138 4.05 -8.32 10.90
C GLY A 138 5.42 -7.68 11.17
N ALA A 139 5.64 -6.48 10.63
CA ALA A 139 6.86 -5.70 10.91
C ALA A 139 6.90 -5.25 12.37
N TYR A 140 5.79 -4.78 12.93
CA TYR A 140 5.67 -4.41 14.35
C TYR A 140 6.09 -5.54 15.29
N ILE A 141 5.56 -6.75 15.06
CA ILE A 141 5.91 -7.94 15.87
C ILE A 141 7.40 -8.27 15.72
N ARG A 142 7.99 -8.20 14.53
CA ARG A 142 9.43 -8.46 14.34
C ARG A 142 10.30 -7.41 15.05
N SER A 143 9.95 -6.14 14.94
CA SER A 143 10.68 -5.04 15.55
C SER A 143 10.59 -5.04 17.09
N ASN A 144 9.47 -5.52 17.65
CA ASN A 144 9.23 -5.51 19.10
C ASN A 144 9.36 -6.90 19.77
N GLY A 145 9.44 -7.97 18.99
CA GLY A 145 9.41 -9.38 19.43
C GLY A 145 10.77 -10.02 19.75
N LEU A 146 11.88 -9.29 19.61
CA LEU A 146 13.20 -9.73 20.11
C LEU A 146 13.42 -9.40 21.61
N ARG A 147 12.33 -9.16 22.37
CA ARG A 147 12.35 -9.00 23.83
C ARG A 147 11.37 -9.94 24.56
N TYR A 148 11.07 -11.11 24.00
CA TYR A 148 10.56 -12.21 24.81
C TYR A 148 11.71 -13.16 25.14
N THR A 149 12.05 -13.11 26.43
CA THR A 149 12.98 -13.93 27.19
C THR A 149 13.01 -15.39 26.72
N SER A 150 14.21 -15.82 26.33
CA SER A 150 14.63 -17.20 26.49
C SER A 150 14.92 -17.46 27.97
N GLU A 151 13.88 -17.50 28.79
CA GLU A 151 13.94 -18.15 30.10
C GLU A 151 12.69 -19.00 30.25
N GLU A 152 12.91 -20.22 30.74
CA GLU A 152 11.94 -21.32 31.01
C GLU A 152 11.71 -22.34 29.87
N ASN A 153 12.68 -23.24 29.74
CA ASN A 153 12.45 -24.69 29.93
C ASN A 153 13.71 -25.37 30.46
#